data_AF-A0A8X8GCE4-F1
#
_entry.id   AF-A0A8X8GCE4-F1
#
_cell.length_a   1.000
_cell.length_b   1.000
_cell.length_c   1.000
_cell.angle_alpha   90.00
_cell.angle_beta   90.00
_cell.angle_gamma   90.00
#
_symmetry.space_group_name_H-M   'P 1'
#
loop_
_entity.id
_entity.type
_entity.pdbx_description
1 polymer ?
#
loop_
_entity_poly.entity_id
_entity_poly.type
_entity_poly.pdbx_seq_one_letter_code
_entity_poly.pdbx_strand_id
1 'polypeptide(L)'
;MSNEQNLLSRRDVMKRAVWGAGALAVGAVGTQTSAVAAGLSGNPGNLLPTGARSLKELGERLAKTPRRRDFKTVPMILTKPDEWDDAALREIIHYAGGPKQVWDNTDVSSPWLNLMRNSMNVQVWAFRHPDFLCVSATHGSAHWALYDDFIWNKYLAQMTGGKWKGNEWVKEPPAAAADPANFENPEGVFAPGDNSVTVLQRRGAVFLGCHNGIWEITEGVLKKGINPDGLSHEQMAAEFTNHLIPGVILTPGVVGTLPELQLAGFQYAK
;
A
#
# COMPACT_ATOMS: atom_id res chain seq x y z
N MET A 1 -51.29 17.72 -40.80
CA MET A 1 -50.93 18.74 -39.80
C MET A 1 -49.98 18.10 -38.81
N SER A 2 -48.80 18.70 -38.71
CA SER A 2 -47.55 18.31 -38.04
C SER A 2 -47.68 17.97 -36.54
N ASN A 3 -46.91 16.98 -36.08
CA ASN A 3 -45.69 17.29 -35.33
C ASN A 3 -44.82 16.04 -35.11
N GLU A 4 -43.67 16.03 -35.78
CA GLU A 4 -42.46 15.33 -35.36
C GLU A 4 -41.92 16.00 -34.08
N GLN A 5 -41.44 15.21 -33.12
CA GLN A 5 -40.44 15.70 -32.17
C GLN A 5 -39.21 14.79 -32.22
N ASN A 6 -38.18 15.40 -32.80
CA ASN A 6 -36.83 14.91 -33.01
C ASN A 6 -36.02 14.85 -31.71
N LEU A 7 -35.35 13.72 -31.55
CA LEU A 7 -33.90 13.59 -31.31
C LEU A 7 -33.08 14.90 -31.25
N LEU A 8 -32.59 15.23 -30.06
CA LEU A 8 -31.35 16.00 -29.83
C LEU A 8 -30.62 15.30 -28.66
N SER A 9 -29.81 14.28 -28.93
CA SER A 9 -28.41 14.31 -29.39
C SER A 9 -27.41 14.76 -28.32
N ARG A 10 -26.57 13.80 -27.94
CA ARG A 10 -25.51 13.80 -26.90
C ARG A 10 -24.30 14.69 -27.26
N ARG A 11 -24.51 15.89 -27.82
CA ARG A 11 -23.43 16.75 -28.33
C ARG A 11 -23.29 18.14 -27.67
N ASP A 12 -24.12 18.48 -26.69
CA ASP A 12 -24.10 19.83 -26.06
C ASP A 12 -23.51 19.90 -24.63
N VAL A 13 -22.99 18.80 -24.08
CA VAL A 13 -22.37 18.81 -22.73
C VAL A 13 -20.83 18.92 -22.76
N MET A 14 -20.20 18.94 -23.96
CA MET A 14 -18.75 19.04 -24.10
C MET A 14 -18.28 20.30 -24.84
N LYS A 15 -18.61 21.51 -24.33
CA LYS A 15 -17.94 22.76 -24.75
C LYS A 15 -17.96 23.84 -23.67
N ARG A 16 -17.22 23.67 -22.57
CA ARG A 16 -16.66 24.79 -21.79
C ARG A 16 -15.32 24.41 -21.17
N ALA A 17 -14.28 24.51 -21.96
CA ALA A 17 -12.92 24.69 -21.49
C ALA A 17 -12.38 26.02 -22.04
N VAL A 18 -11.49 26.62 -21.24
CA VAL A 18 -10.53 27.69 -21.58
C VAL A 18 -11.06 29.13 -21.48
N TRP A 19 -10.55 29.90 -20.51
CA TRP A 19 -9.58 31.01 -20.70
C TRP A 19 -9.36 31.84 -19.41
N GLY A 20 -8.09 32.22 -19.15
CA GLY A 20 -7.66 33.25 -18.18
C GLY A 20 -6.76 32.70 -17.06
N ALA A 21 -5.46 32.43 -17.24
CA ALA A 21 -4.31 33.33 -17.48
C ALA A 21 -3.85 34.11 -16.22
N GLY A 22 -2.59 33.92 -15.84
CA GLY A 22 -1.89 34.75 -14.83
C GLY A 22 -0.54 34.16 -14.41
N ALA A 23 0.54 34.60 -15.07
CA ALA A 23 1.92 34.14 -14.89
C ALA A 23 2.70 34.92 -13.81
N LEU A 24 3.76 34.28 -13.29
CA LEU A 24 5.14 34.78 -13.06
C LEU A 24 5.72 34.44 -11.67
N ALA A 25 6.81 33.64 -11.65
CA ALA A 25 8.05 33.96 -10.93
C ALA A 25 9.18 33.01 -11.38
N VAL A 26 10.30 33.61 -11.79
CA VAL A 26 11.57 32.96 -12.14
C VAL A 26 12.48 32.98 -10.92
N GLY A 27 13.18 31.86 -10.66
CA GLY A 27 14.50 31.85 -10.02
C GLY A 27 14.59 31.25 -8.61
N ALA A 28 15.19 30.06 -8.51
CA ALA A 28 16.42 29.80 -7.74
C ALA A 28 16.73 28.29 -7.69
N VAL A 29 17.85 27.94 -8.33
CA VAL A 29 18.88 26.97 -7.91
C VAL A 29 18.53 25.99 -6.79
N GLY A 30 18.52 24.70 -7.15
CA GLY A 30 19.24 23.66 -6.43
C GLY A 30 18.94 23.49 -4.95
N THR A 31 17.87 22.77 -4.64
CA THR A 31 17.82 21.94 -3.42
C THR A 31 17.37 20.57 -3.85
N GLN A 32 18.24 19.58 -3.69
CA GLN A 32 17.85 18.18 -3.64
C GLN A 32 16.69 18.08 -2.65
N THR A 33 15.48 17.88 -3.16
CA THR A 33 14.35 17.42 -2.36
C THR A 33 14.68 15.98 -2.00
N SER A 34 15.48 15.82 -0.96
CA SER A 34 15.55 14.61 -0.16
C SER A 34 14.13 14.15 0.08
N ALA A 35 13.86 12.86 -0.15
CA ALA A 35 12.60 12.19 0.08
C ALA A 35 11.96 12.67 1.40
N VAL A 36 11.10 13.68 1.30
CA VAL A 36 10.35 14.21 2.43
C VAL A 36 9.27 13.18 2.67
N ALA A 37 9.49 12.31 3.65
CA ALA A 37 8.48 11.75 4.54
C ALA A 37 7.08 11.46 3.94
N ALA A 38 7.01 10.94 2.72
CA ALA A 38 5.75 10.56 2.08
C ALA A 38 5.18 9.25 2.66
N GLY A 39 5.88 8.65 3.64
CA GLY A 39 5.57 7.43 4.38
C GLY A 39 4.17 7.34 4.97
N LEU A 40 3.60 8.50 5.32
CA LEU A 40 2.34 8.68 6.03
C LEU A 40 1.62 9.96 5.59
N SER A 41 1.78 10.38 4.32
CA SER A 41 1.18 11.64 3.83
C SER A 41 -0.35 11.61 3.73
N GLY A 42 -1.00 10.46 3.95
CA GLY A 42 -2.39 10.41 4.38
C GLY A 42 -2.42 10.46 5.90
N ASN A 43 -2.84 11.58 6.47
CA ASN A 43 -2.98 11.82 7.92
C ASN A 43 -3.28 10.51 8.71
N PRO A 44 -2.32 9.94 9.45
CA PRO A 44 -2.49 8.68 10.21
C PRO A 44 -3.47 8.80 11.39
N GLY A 45 -4.21 9.90 11.50
CA GLY A 45 -5.15 10.18 12.57
C GLY A 45 -6.63 10.05 12.21
N ASN A 46 -7.04 9.91 10.95
CA ASN A 46 -8.47 10.10 10.63
C ASN A 46 -9.35 8.84 10.80
N LEU A 47 -8.79 7.63 10.74
CA LEU A 47 -9.59 6.39 10.78
C LEU A 47 -9.17 5.39 11.88
N LEU A 48 -8.29 5.79 12.80
CA LEU A 48 -7.99 4.96 13.96
C LEU A 48 -9.23 4.86 14.86
N PRO A 49 -9.53 3.67 15.43
CA PRO A 49 -10.64 3.52 16.36
C PRO A 49 -10.51 4.44 17.58
N THR A 50 -11.64 4.92 18.09
CA THR A 50 -11.66 5.62 19.38
C THR A 50 -11.08 4.72 20.47
N GLY A 51 -10.07 5.23 21.20
CA GLY A 51 -9.39 4.48 22.27
C GLY A 51 -8.18 3.65 21.82
N ALA A 52 -7.81 3.66 20.54
CA ALA A 52 -6.67 2.92 19.98
C ALA A 52 -5.31 3.57 20.33
N ARG A 53 -4.98 3.62 21.63
CA ARG A 53 -3.78 4.32 22.12
C ARG A 53 -2.50 3.63 21.66
N SER A 54 -2.40 2.33 21.86
CA SER A 54 -1.19 1.56 21.52
C SER A 54 -0.96 1.58 20.02
N LEU A 55 -2.02 1.47 19.23
CA LEU A 55 -1.96 1.50 17.76
C LEU A 55 -1.53 2.87 17.24
N LYS A 56 -2.05 3.95 17.84
CA LYS A 56 -1.60 5.32 17.54
C LYS A 56 -0.10 5.48 17.85
N GLU A 57 0.33 5.06 19.04
CA GLU A 57 1.74 5.14 19.43
C GLU A 57 2.64 4.31 18.50
N LEU A 58 2.19 3.12 18.06
CA LEU A 58 2.89 2.33 17.04
C LEU A 58 3.01 3.10 15.72
N GLY A 59 1.92 3.69 15.23
CA GLY A 59 1.93 4.50 14.01
C GLY A 59 2.92 5.65 14.08
N GLU A 60 2.97 6.36 15.22
CA GLU A 60 3.93 7.44 15.47
C GLU A 60 5.39 6.97 15.53
N ARG A 61 5.65 5.76 16.05
CA ARG A 61 7.01 5.17 16.02
C ARG A 61 7.39 4.79 14.60
N LEU A 62 6.53 4.07 13.89
CA LEU A 62 6.76 3.66 12.50
C LEU A 62 6.96 4.85 11.55
N ALA A 63 6.29 5.97 11.81
CA ALA A 63 6.47 7.25 11.09
C ALA A 63 7.90 7.80 11.18
N LYS A 64 8.52 7.61 12.34
CA LYS A 64 9.85 8.14 12.68
C LYS A 64 10.94 7.15 12.34
N THR A 65 10.62 5.86 12.21
CA THR A 65 11.59 4.83 11.88
C THR A 65 12.07 4.99 10.43
N PRO A 66 13.39 5.22 10.22
CA PRO A 66 13.95 5.38 8.88
C PRO A 66 13.69 4.16 7.98
N ARG A 67 13.43 4.41 6.70
CA ARG A 67 13.29 3.40 5.66
C ARG A 67 14.34 3.64 4.59
N ARG A 68 15.22 2.66 4.38
CA ARG A 68 16.21 2.77 3.31
C ARG A 68 15.54 2.46 1.98
N ARG A 69 15.59 3.38 1.03
CA ARG A 69 14.98 3.28 -0.32
C ARG A 69 15.89 3.86 -1.39
N ASP A 70 17.20 3.79 -1.17
CA ASP A 70 18.24 4.32 -2.05
C ASP A 70 19.25 3.25 -2.50
N PHE A 71 18.85 1.97 -2.43
CA PHE A 71 19.68 0.84 -2.79
C PHE A 71 20.12 0.93 -4.26
N LYS A 72 21.39 0.63 -4.53
CA LYS A 72 21.93 0.50 -5.90
C LYS A 72 21.88 -0.94 -6.38
N THR A 73 22.15 -1.85 -5.46
CA THR A 73 22.01 -3.30 -5.59
C THR A 73 21.55 -3.84 -4.24
N VAL A 74 20.91 -5.00 -4.26
CA VAL A 74 20.59 -5.79 -3.08
C VAL A 74 20.98 -7.24 -3.36
N PRO A 75 21.44 -8.03 -2.37
CA PRO A 75 21.70 -9.45 -2.56
C PRO A 75 20.39 -10.25 -2.57
N MET A 76 20.43 -11.49 -3.06
CA MET A 76 19.27 -12.40 -2.99
C MET A 76 18.90 -12.76 -1.57
N ILE A 77 19.90 -13.15 -0.77
CA ILE A 77 19.73 -13.51 0.64
C ILE A 77 20.23 -12.37 1.50
N LEU A 78 19.34 -11.82 2.32
CA LEU A 78 19.70 -10.78 3.28
C LEU A 78 20.26 -11.40 4.55
N THR A 79 21.34 -10.83 5.06
CA THR A 79 22.06 -11.30 6.24
C THR A 79 22.38 -10.19 7.24
N LYS A 80 22.14 -8.93 6.87
CA LYS A 80 22.45 -7.76 7.71
C LYS A 80 21.24 -6.84 7.89
N PRO A 81 20.96 -6.36 9.12
CA PRO A 81 19.80 -5.52 9.42
C PRO A 81 19.62 -4.26 8.56
N ASP A 82 20.67 -3.74 7.93
CA ASP A 82 20.63 -2.57 7.05
C ASP A 82 20.23 -2.88 5.59
N GLU A 83 19.94 -4.15 5.30
CA GLU A 83 19.45 -4.63 4.00
C GLU A 83 17.91 -4.70 3.93
N TRP A 84 17.21 -4.55 5.06
CA TRP A 84 15.74 -4.45 5.14
C TRP A 84 15.29 -3.45 6.20
N ASP A 85 13.98 -3.32 6.43
CA ASP A 85 13.44 -2.40 7.44
C ASP A 85 13.46 -3.01 8.86
N ASP A 86 14.64 -3.47 9.33
CA ASP A 86 14.80 -4.18 10.61
C ASP A 86 14.20 -3.43 11.81
N ALA A 87 14.57 -2.16 11.98
CA ALA A 87 14.09 -1.35 13.10
C ALA A 87 12.56 -1.28 13.15
N ALA A 88 11.91 -1.20 12.00
CA ALA A 88 10.47 -1.12 11.95
C ALA A 88 9.78 -2.47 12.09
N LEU A 89 10.38 -3.54 11.56
CA LEU A 89 9.89 -4.88 11.79
C LEU A 89 9.91 -5.22 13.29
N ARG A 90 10.95 -4.77 14.01
CA ARG A 90 11.02 -4.90 15.49
C ARG A 90 9.90 -4.17 16.21
N GLU A 91 9.48 -2.99 15.74
CA GLU A 91 8.32 -2.29 16.30
C GLU A 91 7.02 -3.10 16.17
N ILE A 92 6.86 -3.86 15.09
CA ILE A 92 5.71 -4.75 14.89
C ILE A 92 5.80 -5.97 15.81
N ILE A 93 6.96 -6.62 15.86
CA ILE A 93 7.21 -7.80 16.69
C ILE A 93 7.00 -7.45 18.17
N HIS A 94 7.51 -6.31 18.63
CA HIS A 94 7.38 -5.85 20.02
C HIS A 94 6.07 -5.13 20.33
N TYR A 95 5.11 -5.08 19.40
CA TYR A 95 3.84 -4.41 19.66
C TYR A 95 3.12 -5.05 20.87
N ALA A 96 2.92 -4.23 21.91
CA ALA A 96 2.37 -4.65 23.20
C ALA A 96 0.83 -4.58 23.27
N GLY A 97 0.18 -3.87 22.33
CA GLY A 97 -1.27 -3.89 22.21
C GLY A 97 -1.79 -5.24 21.70
N GLY A 98 -3.11 -5.39 21.63
CA GLY A 98 -3.70 -6.60 21.11
C GLY A 98 -5.23 -6.58 21.02
N PRO A 99 -5.83 -7.62 20.40
CA PRO A 99 -5.19 -8.79 19.77
C PRO A 99 -4.38 -8.46 18.51
N LYS A 100 -3.60 -9.43 18.01
CA LYS A 100 -2.72 -9.26 16.84
C LYS A 100 -2.98 -10.37 15.83
N GLN A 101 -3.13 -10.03 14.56
CA GLN A 101 -3.36 -10.99 13.49
C GLN A 101 -2.47 -10.68 12.28
N VAL A 102 -1.89 -11.72 11.69
CA VAL A 102 -1.13 -11.65 10.44
C VAL A 102 -1.85 -12.44 9.34
N TRP A 103 -1.95 -11.84 8.14
CA TRP A 103 -2.59 -12.41 6.96
C TRP A 103 -1.56 -12.76 5.89
N ASP A 104 -1.48 -14.03 5.50
CA ASP A 104 -0.60 -14.55 4.45
C ASP A 104 -1.20 -14.31 3.05
N ASN A 105 -0.86 -13.16 2.46
CA ASN A 105 -1.48 -12.68 1.23
C ASN A 105 -0.60 -13.04 0.02
N THR A 106 -1.09 -13.96 -0.83
CA THR A 106 -0.28 -14.54 -1.93
C THR A 106 -0.79 -14.23 -3.33
N ASP A 107 -2.09 -14.01 -3.51
CA ASP A 107 -2.72 -13.74 -4.81
C ASP A 107 -3.38 -12.36 -4.86
N VAL A 108 -2.93 -11.54 -5.80
CA VAL A 108 -3.45 -10.18 -6.03
C VAL A 108 -4.95 -10.15 -6.36
N SER A 109 -5.48 -11.25 -6.91
CA SER A 109 -6.89 -11.37 -7.30
C SER A 109 -7.78 -11.92 -6.17
N SER A 110 -7.21 -12.34 -5.05
CA SER A 110 -7.97 -12.86 -3.92
C SER A 110 -8.62 -11.71 -3.11
N PRO A 111 -9.63 -12.00 -2.28
CA PRO A 111 -10.35 -10.96 -1.52
C PRO A 111 -9.61 -10.52 -0.24
N TRP A 112 -8.29 -10.68 -0.16
CA TRP A 112 -7.50 -10.51 1.06
C TRP A 112 -7.67 -9.14 1.74
N LEU A 113 -7.70 -8.04 0.96
CA LEU A 113 -7.97 -6.70 1.52
C LEU A 113 -9.35 -6.64 2.19
N ASN A 114 -10.36 -7.25 1.57
CA ASN A 114 -11.70 -7.32 2.14
C ASN A 114 -11.76 -8.17 3.41
N LEU A 115 -10.99 -9.25 3.48
CA LEU A 115 -10.91 -10.12 4.67
C LEU A 115 -10.22 -9.41 5.84
N MET A 116 -9.11 -8.72 5.58
CA MET A 116 -8.44 -7.86 6.56
C MET A 116 -9.38 -6.76 7.08
N ARG A 117 -10.05 -6.05 6.17
CA ARG A 117 -11.07 -5.02 6.46
C ARG A 117 -12.15 -5.57 7.39
N ASN A 118 -12.67 -6.75 7.07
CA ASN A 118 -13.69 -7.43 7.87
C ASN A 118 -13.19 -7.79 9.27
N SER A 119 -11.98 -8.35 9.38
CA SER A 119 -11.38 -8.68 10.69
C SER A 119 -11.24 -7.45 11.57
N MET A 120 -10.71 -6.35 11.01
CA MET A 120 -10.60 -5.07 11.73
C MET A 120 -11.96 -4.58 12.22
N ASN A 121 -13.02 -4.68 11.40
CA ASN A 121 -14.35 -4.27 11.82
C ASN A 121 -14.83 -5.07 13.04
N VAL A 122 -14.75 -6.39 12.97
CA VAL A 122 -15.25 -7.27 14.05
C VAL A 122 -14.44 -7.08 15.34
N GLN A 123 -13.11 -6.99 15.22
CA GLN A 123 -12.23 -6.79 16.39
C GLN A 123 -12.50 -5.45 17.08
N VAL A 124 -12.66 -4.38 16.32
CA VAL A 124 -12.87 -3.04 16.86
C VAL A 124 -14.25 -2.91 17.49
N TRP A 125 -15.34 -3.22 16.77
CA TRP A 125 -16.69 -2.90 17.23
C TRP A 125 -17.37 -4.03 18.01
N ALA A 126 -17.26 -5.27 17.55
CA ALA A 126 -17.93 -6.40 18.22
C ALA A 126 -17.17 -6.85 19.46
N PHE A 127 -15.85 -7.01 19.34
CA PHE A 127 -15.00 -7.46 20.44
C PHE A 127 -14.40 -6.33 21.28
N ARG A 128 -14.60 -5.06 20.88
CA ARG A 128 -14.12 -3.87 21.62
C ARG A 128 -12.61 -3.86 21.82
N HIS A 129 -11.87 -4.24 20.78
CA HIS A 129 -10.42 -4.20 20.74
C HIS A 129 -9.94 -3.04 19.87
N PRO A 130 -9.93 -1.79 20.38
CA PRO A 130 -9.53 -0.63 19.57
C PRO A 130 -8.04 -0.70 19.18
N ASP A 131 -7.21 -1.40 19.95
CA ASP A 131 -5.78 -1.61 19.70
C ASP A 131 -5.46 -2.87 18.89
N PHE A 132 -6.45 -3.46 18.22
CA PHE A 132 -6.24 -4.61 17.34
C PHE A 132 -5.26 -4.27 16.20
N LEU A 133 -4.18 -5.04 16.10
CA LEU A 133 -3.19 -4.87 15.03
C LEU A 133 -3.40 -5.93 13.94
N CYS A 134 -3.73 -5.45 12.75
CA CYS A 134 -3.85 -6.25 11.54
C CYS A 134 -2.58 -6.06 10.68
N VAL A 135 -1.88 -7.16 10.39
CA VAL A 135 -0.64 -7.15 9.59
C VAL A 135 -0.85 -7.95 8.31
N SER A 136 -0.49 -7.37 7.18
CA SER A 136 -0.38 -8.08 5.90
C SER A 136 1.03 -8.64 5.74
N ALA A 137 1.16 -9.95 5.58
CA ALA A 137 2.37 -10.59 5.11
C ALA A 137 2.22 -10.83 3.60
N THR A 138 2.63 -9.87 2.78
CA THR A 138 2.33 -9.86 1.35
C THR A 138 3.48 -10.41 0.51
N HIS A 139 3.20 -11.42 -0.32
CA HIS A 139 4.15 -11.98 -1.30
C HIS A 139 3.40 -12.58 -2.50
N GLY A 140 4.09 -13.34 -3.36
CA GLY A 140 3.53 -13.81 -4.62
C GLY A 140 3.03 -12.67 -5.50
N SER A 141 1.93 -12.88 -6.23
CA SER A 141 1.36 -11.83 -7.07
C SER A 141 0.73 -10.71 -6.24
N ALA A 142 0.27 -10.98 -5.00
CA ALA A 142 -0.30 -9.94 -4.13
C ALA A 142 0.69 -8.81 -3.85
N HIS A 143 1.99 -9.09 -3.90
CA HIS A 143 3.04 -8.09 -3.72
C HIS A 143 3.01 -6.97 -4.78
N TRP A 144 2.38 -7.18 -5.94
CA TRP A 144 2.21 -6.13 -6.94
C TRP A 144 1.40 -4.93 -6.42
N ALA A 145 0.52 -5.16 -5.44
CA ALA A 145 -0.24 -4.11 -4.77
C ALA A 145 0.63 -3.16 -3.93
N LEU A 146 1.89 -3.52 -3.65
CA LEU A 146 2.80 -2.76 -2.79
C LEU A 146 3.76 -1.85 -3.54
N TYR A 147 3.67 -1.75 -4.87
CA TYR A 147 4.56 -0.88 -5.66
C TYR A 147 3.87 0.39 -6.12
N ASP A 148 4.65 1.47 -6.25
CA ASP A 148 4.18 2.74 -6.77
C ASP A 148 3.98 2.71 -8.30
N ASP A 149 3.48 3.84 -8.83
CA ASP A 149 3.22 3.99 -10.26
C ASP A 149 4.49 3.87 -11.12
N PHE A 150 5.68 4.14 -10.58
CA PHE A 150 6.92 4.02 -11.35
C PHE A 150 7.15 2.56 -11.78
N ILE A 151 7.09 1.62 -10.84
CA ILE A 151 7.25 0.19 -11.15
C ILE A 151 6.10 -0.33 -12.00
N TRP A 152 4.88 0.17 -11.78
CA TRP A 152 3.73 -0.21 -12.59
C TRP A 152 3.87 0.20 -14.05
N ASN A 153 4.22 1.46 -14.30
CA ASN A 153 4.39 2.01 -15.64
C ASN A 153 5.58 1.37 -16.35
N LYS A 154 6.68 1.10 -15.63
CA LYS A 154 7.92 0.60 -16.21
C LYS A 154 7.92 -0.91 -16.44
N TYR A 155 7.27 -1.69 -15.57
CA TYR A 155 7.35 -3.15 -15.59
C TYR A 155 5.99 -3.86 -15.52
N LEU A 156 5.18 -3.58 -14.50
CA LEU A 156 4.09 -4.49 -14.12
C LEU A 156 2.89 -4.44 -15.07
N ALA A 157 2.60 -3.30 -15.69
CA ALA A 157 1.55 -3.23 -16.72
C ALA A 157 1.84 -4.20 -17.88
N GLN A 158 3.10 -4.26 -18.33
CA GLN A 158 3.53 -5.22 -19.35
C GLN A 158 3.61 -6.66 -18.80
N MET A 159 4.14 -6.84 -17.58
CA MET A 159 4.25 -8.15 -16.93
C MET A 159 2.90 -8.86 -16.81
N THR A 160 1.83 -8.09 -16.57
CA THR A 160 0.45 -8.59 -16.46
C THR A 160 -0.27 -8.72 -17.79
N GLY A 161 0.41 -8.50 -18.92
CA GLY A 161 -0.19 -8.52 -20.26
C GLY A 161 -1.24 -7.44 -20.46
N GLY A 162 -1.14 -6.33 -19.73
CA GLY A 162 -2.12 -5.23 -19.75
C GLY A 162 -3.42 -5.52 -19.02
N LYS A 163 -3.54 -6.65 -18.30
CA LYS A 163 -4.73 -6.95 -17.47
C LYS A 163 -5.00 -5.83 -16.47
N TRP A 164 -3.94 -5.31 -15.87
CA TRP A 164 -3.98 -4.10 -15.04
C TRP A 164 -3.02 -3.07 -15.61
N LYS A 165 -3.45 -1.81 -15.63
CA LYS A 165 -2.66 -0.70 -16.19
C LYS A 165 -1.89 0.08 -15.12
N GLY A 166 -2.16 -0.18 -13.86
CA GLY A 166 -1.54 0.48 -12.71
C GLY A 166 -1.96 -0.20 -11.41
N ASN A 167 -1.53 0.37 -10.29
CA ASN A 167 -1.87 -0.15 -8.97
C ASN A 167 -3.31 0.23 -8.60
N GLU A 168 -4.28 -0.65 -8.87
CA GLU A 168 -5.67 -0.41 -8.47
C GLU A 168 -5.88 -0.57 -6.95
N TRP A 169 -5.00 -1.32 -6.27
CA TRP A 169 -5.15 -1.68 -4.85
C TRP A 169 -4.77 -0.57 -3.88
N VAL A 170 -4.10 0.48 -4.34
CA VAL A 170 -3.75 1.66 -3.52
C VAL A 170 -4.70 2.84 -3.73
N LYS A 171 -5.59 2.77 -4.73
CA LYS A 171 -6.51 3.85 -5.02
C LYS A 171 -7.58 3.92 -3.95
N GLU A 172 -7.77 5.12 -3.39
CA GLU A 172 -8.87 5.37 -2.48
C GLU A 172 -10.20 5.42 -3.27
N PRO A 173 -11.16 4.54 -2.97
CA PRO A 173 -12.48 4.61 -3.59
C PRO A 173 -13.28 5.78 -3.01
N PRO A 174 -14.39 6.21 -3.67
CA PRO A 174 -15.21 7.31 -3.19
C PRO A 174 -15.71 7.15 -1.73
N ALA A 175 -15.92 5.91 -1.29
CA ALA A 175 -16.32 5.58 0.08
C ALA A 175 -15.29 6.05 1.14
N ALA A 176 -14.01 6.22 0.78
CA ALA A 176 -12.93 6.69 1.66
C ALA A 176 -13.12 8.14 2.16
N ALA A 177 -14.03 8.89 1.54
CA ALA A 177 -14.40 10.25 1.90
C ALA A 177 -15.67 10.33 2.77
N ALA A 178 -16.34 9.22 3.05
CA ALA A 178 -17.53 9.20 3.89
C ALA A 178 -17.20 9.52 5.37
N ASP A 179 -18.20 9.96 6.12
CA ASP A 179 -18.05 10.27 7.54
C ASP A 179 -17.74 8.98 8.35
N PRO A 180 -16.55 8.86 8.99
CA PRO A 180 -16.21 7.69 9.80
C PRO A 180 -17.05 7.55 11.07
N ALA A 181 -17.73 8.61 11.55
CA ALA A 181 -18.62 8.51 12.70
C ALA A 181 -19.86 7.65 12.40
N ASN A 182 -20.29 7.61 11.14
CA ASN A 182 -21.37 6.74 10.66
C ASN A 182 -20.82 5.38 10.21
N PHE A 183 -20.27 4.61 11.16
CA PHE A 183 -19.58 3.35 10.86
C PHE A 183 -20.51 2.22 10.36
N GLU A 184 -21.82 2.37 10.49
CA GLU A 184 -22.83 1.44 9.97
C GLU A 184 -23.24 1.76 8.51
N ASN A 185 -22.75 2.86 7.94
CA ASN A 185 -23.06 3.25 6.56
C ASN A 185 -22.59 2.17 5.56
N PRO A 186 -23.51 1.54 4.79
CA PRO A 186 -23.14 0.51 3.81
C PRO A 186 -22.31 1.04 2.63
N GLU A 187 -22.24 2.36 2.46
CA GLU A 187 -21.36 3.03 1.48
C GLU A 187 -20.21 3.81 2.16
N GLY A 188 -19.96 3.55 3.45
CA GLY A 188 -18.96 4.26 4.25
C GLY A 188 -17.54 3.69 4.21
N VAL A 189 -16.63 4.34 4.93
CA VAL A 189 -15.18 4.01 5.01
C VAL A 189 -14.84 2.63 5.59
N PHE A 190 -15.83 1.95 6.18
CA PHE A 190 -15.69 0.60 6.76
C PHE A 190 -16.49 -0.46 6.00
N ALA A 191 -17.15 -0.06 4.92
CA ALA A 191 -17.94 -0.94 4.07
C ALA A 191 -17.07 -1.81 3.15
N PRO A 192 -17.63 -2.87 2.53
CA PRO A 192 -16.90 -3.69 1.56
C PRO A 192 -16.35 -2.91 0.36
N GLY A 193 -16.99 -1.81 -0.01
CA GLY A 193 -16.58 -0.95 -1.12
C GLY A 193 -15.34 -0.10 -0.83
N ASP A 194 -14.86 -0.06 0.41
CA ASP A 194 -13.65 0.67 0.81
C ASP A 194 -12.56 -0.28 1.33
N ASN A 195 -11.80 -0.88 0.40
CA ASN A 195 -10.85 -1.94 0.70
C ASN A 195 -9.52 -1.80 -0.05
N SER A 196 -8.93 -0.60 -0.03
CA SER A 196 -7.58 -0.35 -0.56
C SER A 196 -6.49 -0.49 0.52
N VAL A 197 -5.25 -0.71 0.09
CA VAL A 197 -4.05 -0.70 0.95
C VAL A 197 -3.97 0.62 1.72
N THR A 198 -4.14 1.75 1.03
CA THR A 198 -4.09 3.10 1.60
C THR A 198 -5.11 3.29 2.71
N VAL A 199 -6.36 2.86 2.50
CA VAL A 199 -7.41 2.99 3.52
C VAL A 199 -7.18 2.06 4.70
N LEU A 200 -6.71 0.83 4.47
CA LEU A 200 -6.37 -0.06 5.58
C LEU A 200 -5.19 0.48 6.40
N GLN A 201 -4.19 1.09 5.77
CA GLN A 201 -3.11 1.78 6.48
C GLN A 201 -3.63 2.94 7.34
N ARG A 202 -4.57 3.76 6.82
CA ARG A 202 -5.23 4.83 7.60
C ARG A 202 -5.99 4.32 8.82
N ARG A 203 -6.43 3.07 8.80
CA ARG A 203 -7.09 2.36 9.91
C ARG A 203 -6.10 1.65 10.85
N GLY A 204 -4.79 1.80 10.61
CA GLY A 204 -3.73 1.23 11.42
C GLY A 204 -3.25 -0.16 11.00
N ALA A 205 -3.69 -0.69 9.85
CA ALA A 205 -3.11 -1.91 9.31
C ALA A 205 -1.66 -1.68 8.84
N VAL A 206 -0.79 -2.66 9.03
CA VAL A 206 0.61 -2.60 8.60
C VAL A 206 0.85 -3.59 7.48
N PHE A 207 1.58 -3.18 6.44
CA PHE A 207 1.87 -4.02 5.28
C PHE A 207 3.35 -4.38 5.24
N LEU A 208 3.62 -5.68 5.21
CA LEU A 208 4.96 -6.26 5.09
C LEU A 208 5.18 -6.71 3.64
N GLY A 209 6.30 -6.27 3.04
CA GLY A 209 6.80 -6.72 1.74
C GLY A 209 7.84 -7.82 1.88
N CYS A 210 7.92 -8.69 0.87
CA CYS A 210 8.83 -9.83 0.81
C CYS A 210 10.06 -9.49 -0.03
N HIS A 211 11.25 -9.45 0.57
CA HIS A 211 12.47 -9.32 -0.22
C HIS A 211 12.69 -10.51 -1.17
N ASN A 212 12.52 -11.75 -0.71
CA ASN A 212 12.58 -12.92 -1.60
C ASN A 212 11.53 -12.85 -2.72
N GLY A 213 10.33 -12.34 -2.41
CA GLY A 213 9.27 -12.14 -3.41
C GLY A 213 9.63 -11.07 -4.44
N ILE A 214 10.33 -10.00 -4.05
CA ILE A 214 10.89 -9.01 -4.99
C ILE A 214 11.86 -9.71 -5.95
N TRP A 215 12.75 -10.57 -5.45
CA TRP A 215 13.67 -11.35 -6.28
C TRP A 215 12.95 -12.26 -7.28
N GLU A 216 11.92 -12.98 -6.83
CA GLU A 216 11.11 -13.85 -7.70
C GLU A 216 10.35 -13.05 -8.77
N ILE A 217 9.76 -11.91 -8.40
CA ILE A 217 9.03 -11.03 -9.33
C ILE A 217 9.98 -10.48 -10.39
N THR A 218 11.13 -9.96 -9.97
CA THR A 218 12.13 -9.37 -10.89
C THR A 218 12.76 -10.44 -11.78
N GLU A 219 12.93 -11.67 -11.30
CA GLU A 219 13.33 -12.80 -12.14
C GLU A 219 12.28 -13.05 -13.24
N GLY A 220 11.00 -13.04 -12.88
CA GLY A 220 9.89 -13.20 -13.83
C GLY A 220 9.82 -12.08 -14.86
N VAL A 221 10.05 -10.84 -14.45
CA VAL A 221 10.13 -9.65 -15.32
C VAL A 221 11.29 -9.79 -16.33
N LEU A 222 12.48 -10.18 -15.86
CA LEU A 222 13.65 -10.44 -16.70
C LEU A 222 13.42 -11.58 -17.68
N LYS A 223 12.83 -12.70 -17.24
CA LYS A 223 12.49 -13.85 -18.10
C LYS A 223 11.52 -13.49 -19.23
N LYS A 224 10.68 -12.46 -19.05
CA LYS A 224 9.81 -11.91 -20.10
C LYS A 224 10.50 -10.88 -21.00
N GLY A 225 11.80 -10.61 -20.80
CA GLY A 225 12.55 -9.61 -21.57
C GLY A 225 12.16 -8.17 -21.25
N ILE A 226 11.50 -7.92 -20.12
CA ILE A 226 11.06 -6.58 -19.71
C ILE A 226 12.20 -5.92 -18.93
N ASN A 227 13.17 -5.34 -19.64
CA ASN A 227 14.31 -4.69 -19.02
C ASN A 227 14.75 -3.45 -19.83
N PRO A 228 13.94 -2.37 -19.81
CA PRO A 228 14.19 -1.20 -20.65
C PRO A 228 15.55 -0.52 -20.39
N ASP A 229 16.09 -0.68 -19.18
CA ASP A 229 17.33 -0.03 -18.75
C ASP A 229 18.55 -0.97 -18.72
N GLY A 230 18.38 -2.24 -19.13
CA GLY A 230 19.48 -3.22 -19.14
C GLY A 230 20.06 -3.53 -17.75
N LEU A 231 19.24 -3.47 -16.70
CA LEU A 231 19.67 -3.72 -15.32
C LEU A 231 20.05 -5.20 -15.10
N SER A 232 21.04 -5.44 -14.24
CA SER A 232 21.23 -6.74 -13.60
C SER A 232 20.05 -7.08 -12.68
N HIS A 233 19.96 -8.34 -12.26
CA HIS A 233 18.88 -8.78 -11.35
C HIS A 233 18.98 -8.05 -10.00
N GLU A 234 20.17 -7.91 -9.45
CA GLU A 234 20.45 -7.19 -8.21
C GLU A 234 20.02 -5.72 -8.29
N GLN A 235 20.28 -5.07 -9.43
CA GLN A 235 19.90 -3.68 -9.67
C GLN A 235 18.38 -3.53 -9.83
N MET A 236 17.73 -4.44 -10.56
CA MET A 236 16.28 -4.44 -10.72
C MET A 236 15.57 -4.71 -9.39
N ALA A 237 16.07 -5.67 -8.59
CA ALA A 237 15.55 -5.94 -7.25
C ALA A 237 15.72 -4.73 -6.32
N ALA A 238 16.84 -4.02 -6.40
CA ALA A 238 17.04 -2.77 -5.66
C ALA A 238 16.06 -1.68 -6.10
N GLU A 239 15.81 -1.56 -7.40
CA GLU A 239 14.83 -0.60 -7.93
C GLU A 239 13.41 -0.90 -7.44
N PHE A 240 12.96 -2.16 -7.56
CA PHE A 240 11.67 -2.59 -7.02
C PHE A 240 11.57 -2.33 -5.51
N THR A 241 12.64 -2.58 -4.77
CA THR A 241 12.72 -2.31 -3.32
C THR A 241 12.57 -0.82 -3.01
N ASN A 242 13.23 0.05 -3.76
CA ASN A 242 13.18 1.50 -3.57
C ASN A 242 11.79 2.07 -3.84
N HIS A 243 11.01 1.41 -4.69
CA HIS A 243 9.69 1.83 -5.16
C HIS A 243 8.52 1.08 -4.52
N LEU A 244 8.73 0.54 -3.31
CA LEU A 244 7.63 0.16 -2.44
C LEU A 244 6.82 1.41 -2.05
N ILE A 245 5.49 1.28 -2.02
CA ILE A 245 4.61 2.38 -1.62
C ILE A 245 4.90 2.80 -0.18
N PRO A 246 4.55 4.05 0.17
CA PRO A 246 4.78 4.54 1.52
C PRO A 246 4.11 3.68 2.60
N GLY A 247 4.79 3.54 3.74
CA GLY A 247 4.31 2.77 4.90
C GLY A 247 4.52 1.26 4.80
N VAL A 248 4.91 0.71 3.64
CA VAL A 248 5.30 -0.71 3.53
C VAL A 248 6.63 -0.95 4.25
N ILE A 249 6.65 -2.02 5.05
CA ILE A 249 7.83 -2.50 5.76
C ILE A 249 8.47 -3.65 4.96
N LEU A 250 9.69 -3.48 4.47
CA LEU A 250 10.42 -4.56 3.83
C LEU A 250 10.93 -5.57 4.87
N THR A 251 10.64 -6.84 4.66
CA THR A 251 11.16 -7.96 5.45
C THR A 251 12.19 -8.77 4.64
N PRO A 252 13.10 -9.53 5.28
CA PRO A 252 14.01 -10.45 4.58
C PRO A 252 13.28 -11.51 3.74
N GLY A 253 12.06 -11.84 4.15
CA GLY A 253 11.18 -12.77 3.48
C GLY A 253 9.99 -13.04 4.39
N VAL A 254 8.77 -12.78 3.93
CA VAL A 254 7.59 -12.85 4.80
C VAL A 254 7.31 -14.27 5.27
N VAL A 255 7.55 -15.30 4.46
CA VAL A 255 7.34 -16.70 4.89
C VAL A 255 8.24 -17.07 6.08
N GLY A 256 9.48 -16.57 6.12
CA GLY A 256 10.36 -16.71 7.27
C GLY A 256 10.02 -15.76 8.43
N THR A 257 9.36 -14.64 8.14
CA THR A 257 8.91 -13.66 9.15
C THR A 257 7.64 -14.13 9.86
N LEU A 258 6.80 -14.95 9.23
CA LEU A 258 5.56 -15.47 9.81
C LEU A 258 5.79 -16.22 11.14
N PRO A 259 6.73 -17.16 11.26
CA PRO A 259 7.07 -17.77 12.56
C PRO A 259 7.47 -16.76 13.64
N GLU A 260 8.26 -15.74 13.31
CA GLU A 260 8.66 -14.68 14.25
C GLU A 260 7.45 -13.89 14.76
N LEU A 261 6.50 -13.57 13.87
CA LEU A 261 5.24 -12.92 14.26
C LEU A 261 4.39 -13.86 15.13
N GLN A 262 4.30 -15.14 14.80
CA GLN A 262 3.56 -16.10 15.63
C GLN A 262 4.18 -16.24 17.03
N LEU A 263 5.51 -16.27 17.15
CA LEU A 263 6.22 -16.26 18.43
C LEU A 263 5.94 -14.98 19.23
N ALA A 264 5.73 -13.85 18.54
CA ALA A 264 5.29 -12.59 19.14
C ALA A 264 3.79 -12.54 19.48
N GLY A 265 3.05 -13.63 19.29
CA GLY A 265 1.63 -13.76 19.66
C GLY A 265 0.64 -13.36 18.55
N PHE A 266 1.09 -13.19 17.31
CA PHE A 266 0.18 -12.95 16.18
C PHE A 266 -0.57 -14.23 15.81
N GLN A 267 -1.88 -14.10 15.62
CA GLN A 267 -2.72 -15.16 15.06
C GLN A 267 -2.57 -15.20 13.54
N TYR A 268 -2.33 -16.38 12.98
CA TYR A 268 -2.17 -16.56 11.54
C TYR A 268 -3.52 -16.70 10.84
N ALA A 269 -3.66 -16.08 9.66
CA ALA A 269 -4.78 -16.23 8.73
C ALA A 269 -4.27 -16.24 7.28
N LYS A 270 -5.07 -16.79 6.35
CA LYS A 270 -4.79 -16.85 4.91
C LYS A 270 -6.08 -16.67 4.11
#